data_AF-A0A9D2LAC8-F1
#
_entry.id   AF-A0A9D2LAC8-F1
#
_cell.length_a   1.000
_cell.length_b   1.000
_cell.length_c   1.000
_cell.angle_alpha   90.00
_cell.angle_beta   90.00
_cell.angle_gamma   90.00
#
_symmetry.space_group_name_H-M   'P 1'
#
loop_
_entity.id
_entity.type
_entity.pdbx_description
1 polymer ?
#
loop_
_entity_poly.entity_id
_entity_poly.type
_entity_poly.pdbx_seq_one_letter_code
_entity_poly.pdbx_strand_id
1 'polypeptide(L)'
;MKYIKKWIKSPIHIMVSLMLILVLGVGSIAFFTDMESIANIIRIGNMGIETEETLDGLNKENIGVKVSGNTACYVRIRVDVPTVSYEDAEGNLHQAMIKLPGVDNEITASVWKNYDQAIRVSQDGKPFVWEKKDDGFWYLNKTLSSNETVTFIESISYDDLFTVDEDGNKSLPGNITLDMLSIPITSEAVQAENIPVGDMSGTDAAYAAFQYVAQASADSEG
;
A
#
# COMPACT_ATOMS: atom_id res chain seq x y z
N MET A 1 -45.98 -36.05 40.50
CA MET A 1 -44.96 -34.99 40.56
C MET A 1 -44.83 -34.41 39.16
N LYS A 2 -45.43 -33.25 38.84
CA LYS A 2 -45.12 -31.85 39.23
C LYS A 2 -44.01 -31.21 38.37
N TYR A 3 -44.49 -30.50 37.35
CA TYR A 3 -44.03 -29.22 36.79
C TYR A 3 -42.68 -29.14 36.04
N ILE A 4 -42.77 -29.30 34.71
CA ILE A 4 -41.87 -28.66 33.74
C ILE A 4 -42.13 -27.14 33.81
N LYS A 5 -41.32 -26.42 34.59
CA LYS A 5 -41.48 -24.99 34.84
C LYS A 5 -40.85 -24.17 33.71
N LYS A 6 -41.70 -23.44 32.99
CA LYS A 6 -41.44 -22.22 32.18
C LYS A 6 -40.22 -21.43 32.70
N TRP A 7 -39.12 -21.36 31.96
CA TRP A 7 -38.02 -20.43 32.28
C TRP A 7 -37.34 -19.74 31.07
N ILE A 8 -37.95 -19.78 29.89
CA ILE A 8 -37.47 -19.03 28.70
C ILE A 8 -38.51 -17.98 28.29
N LYS A 9 -38.88 -17.09 29.22
CA LYS A 9 -39.72 -15.91 28.93
C LYS A 9 -39.36 -14.71 29.82
N SER A 10 -38.06 -14.39 29.92
CA SER A 10 -37.64 -13.09 30.47
C SER A 10 -36.64 -12.43 29.51
N PRO A 11 -36.89 -11.18 29.06
CA PRO A 11 -36.00 -10.45 28.15
C PRO A 11 -34.62 -10.14 28.77
N ILE A 12 -34.46 -10.33 30.08
CA ILE A 12 -33.24 -10.04 30.81
C ILE A 12 -32.11 -11.04 30.48
N HIS A 13 -32.43 -12.30 30.15
CA HIS A 13 -31.40 -13.31 29.84
C HIS A 13 -30.81 -13.16 28.44
N ILE A 14 -31.52 -12.52 27.51
CA ILE A 14 -30.96 -12.15 26.19
C ILE A 14 -30.06 -10.91 26.33
N MET A 15 -30.41 -9.98 27.24
CA MET A 15 -29.66 -8.74 27.45
C MET A 15 -28.29 -8.96 28.14
N VAL A 16 -28.18 -9.95 29.03
CA VAL A 16 -26.90 -10.27 29.72
C VAL A 16 -25.90 -10.95 28.77
N SER A 17 -26.35 -11.79 27.84
CA SER A 17 -25.45 -12.38 26.82
C SER A 17 -24.98 -11.35 25.79
N LEU A 18 -25.82 -10.37 25.44
CA LEU A 18 -25.43 -9.26 24.56
C LEU A 18 -24.43 -8.30 25.24
N MET A 19 -24.52 -8.11 26.56
CA MET A 19 -23.60 -7.26 27.31
C MET A 19 -22.22 -7.93 27.55
N LEU A 20 -22.15 -9.26 27.63
CA LEU A 20 -20.88 -9.99 27.75
C LEU A 20 -20.06 -9.97 26.45
N ILE A 21 -20.71 -9.87 25.28
CA ILE A 21 -20.03 -9.65 24.00
C ILE A 21 -19.47 -8.22 23.92
N LEU A 22 -20.07 -7.26 24.62
CA LEU A 22 -19.62 -5.86 24.67
C LEU A 22 -18.39 -5.64 25.55
N VAL A 23 -18.16 -6.48 26.57
CA VAL A 23 -16.98 -6.36 27.47
C VAL A 23 -15.76 -7.14 26.94
N LEU A 24 -15.94 -8.06 26.00
CA LEU A 24 -14.82 -8.58 25.19
C LEU A 24 -14.36 -7.60 24.09
N GLY A 25 -15.12 -6.53 23.83
CA GLY A 25 -14.77 -5.48 22.87
C GLY A 25 -13.82 -4.39 23.40
N VAL A 26 -13.38 -4.49 24.66
CA VAL A 26 -12.47 -3.52 25.29
C VAL A 26 -11.39 -4.24 26.10
N GLY A 27 -10.90 -5.36 25.57
CA GLY A 27 -9.74 -6.06 26.09
C GLY A 27 -8.54 -5.72 25.23
N SER A 28 -7.64 -4.89 25.76
CA SER A 28 -6.21 -4.89 25.43
C SER A 28 -5.87 -4.95 23.95
N ILE A 29 -5.59 -3.79 23.33
CA ILE A 29 -4.69 -3.75 22.17
C ILE A 29 -3.28 -4.08 22.70
N ALA A 30 -3.09 -5.33 23.11
CA ALA A 30 -1.79 -5.90 23.33
C ALA A 30 -1.16 -5.97 21.94
N PHE A 31 -0.25 -5.04 21.69
CA PHE A 31 0.97 -5.24 20.91
C PHE A 31 1.22 -6.73 20.67
N PHE A 32 0.80 -7.25 19.53
CA PHE A 32 1.28 -8.44 18.81
C PHE A 32 0.36 -8.63 17.61
N THR A 33 0.57 -7.86 16.55
CA THR A 33 0.29 -8.37 15.20
C THR A 33 1.60 -8.97 14.73
N ASP A 34 1.73 -10.29 14.91
CA ASP A 34 2.69 -11.04 14.13
C ASP A 34 2.37 -10.82 12.64
N MET A 35 3.44 -10.69 11.89
CA MET A 35 3.56 -10.23 10.52
C MET A 35 2.77 -11.10 9.52
N GLU A 36 1.68 -10.57 8.98
CA GLU A 36 1.26 -10.84 7.61
C GLU A 36 1.30 -9.52 6.85
N SER A 37 2.39 -9.35 6.10
CA SER A 37 2.37 -8.51 4.91
C SER A 37 1.21 -8.93 4.00
N ILE A 38 0.68 -7.96 3.25
CA ILE A 38 -0.40 -8.07 2.26
C ILE A 38 -1.79 -7.78 2.86
N ALA A 39 -2.17 -6.51 2.87
CA ALA A 39 -3.51 -6.05 2.48
C ALA A 39 -3.59 -4.51 2.53
N ASN A 40 -3.06 -3.82 1.51
CA ASN A 40 -3.54 -2.47 1.21
C ASN A 40 -4.62 -2.57 0.13
N ILE A 41 -5.80 -3.03 0.55
CA ILE A 41 -7.02 -3.02 -0.25
C ILE A 41 -7.90 -1.90 0.32
N ILE A 42 -7.94 -0.75 -0.37
CA ILE A 42 -8.98 0.24 -0.12
C ILE A 42 -10.11 -0.02 -1.13
N ARG A 43 -11.22 -0.60 -0.66
CA ARG A 43 -12.45 -0.78 -1.47
C ARG A 43 -13.29 0.49 -1.42
N ILE A 44 -13.41 1.18 -2.55
CA ILE A 44 -14.40 2.24 -2.76
C ILE A 44 -15.35 1.77 -3.86
N GLY A 45 -16.56 1.34 -3.49
CA GLY A 45 -17.57 0.83 -4.44
C GLY A 45 -17.26 -0.56 -5.03
N ASN A 46 -17.82 -0.88 -6.21
CA ASN A 46 -17.62 -2.15 -6.95
C ASN A 46 -16.23 -2.29 -7.59
N MET A 47 -15.22 -1.65 -7.00
CA MET A 47 -13.84 -1.60 -7.47
C MET A 47 -12.91 -2.14 -6.39
N GLY A 48 -12.04 -3.07 -6.75
CA GLY A 48 -10.89 -3.46 -5.95
C GLY A 48 -9.61 -2.98 -6.63
N ILE A 49 -8.67 -2.49 -5.83
CA ILE A 49 -7.26 -2.52 -6.19
C ILE A 49 -6.62 -3.61 -5.37
N GLU A 50 -5.79 -4.39 -6.06
CA GLU A 50 -4.80 -5.25 -5.44
C GLU A 50 -3.42 -4.64 -5.72
N THR A 51 -2.68 -4.35 -4.66
CA THR A 51 -1.23 -4.18 -4.77
C THR A 51 -0.64 -5.59 -4.90
N GLU A 52 -0.13 -5.92 -6.09
CA GLU A 52 0.63 -7.15 -6.29
C GLU A 52 2.03 -6.95 -5.70
N GLU A 53 2.45 -7.89 -4.86
CA GLU A 53 3.78 -7.91 -4.24
C GLU A 53 4.18 -9.37 -4.04
N THR A 54 5.38 -9.73 -4.49
CA THR A 54 6.02 -10.99 -4.09
C THR A 54 7.02 -10.67 -2.99
N LEU A 55 6.96 -11.45 -1.91
CA LEU A 55 7.84 -11.32 -0.76
C LEU A 55 8.79 -12.50 -0.67
N ASP A 56 10.08 -12.19 -0.69
CA ASP A 56 11.14 -13.10 -0.28
C ASP A 56 11.98 -12.41 0.81
N GLY A 57 11.68 -12.72 2.08
CA GLY A 57 12.24 -12.01 3.23
C GLY A 57 11.69 -10.58 3.37
N LEU A 58 12.56 -9.57 3.31
CA LEU A 58 12.19 -8.14 3.35
C LEU A 58 12.19 -7.48 1.96
N ASN A 59 12.61 -8.20 0.93
CA ASN A 59 12.66 -7.68 -0.43
C ASN A 59 11.24 -7.71 -1.01
N LYS A 60 10.85 -6.59 -1.63
CA LYS A 60 9.54 -6.44 -2.28
C LYS A 60 9.73 -6.35 -3.78
N GLU A 61 9.03 -7.19 -4.52
CA GLU A 61 9.09 -7.21 -5.98
C GLU A 61 7.74 -6.93 -6.63
N ASN A 62 7.78 -6.41 -7.87
CA ASN A 62 6.63 -6.17 -8.74
C ASN A 62 5.56 -5.26 -8.12
N ILE A 63 5.99 -4.21 -7.41
CA ILE A 63 5.08 -3.27 -6.77
C ILE A 63 4.34 -2.50 -7.87
N GLY A 64 3.03 -2.70 -7.93
CA GLY A 64 2.17 -2.08 -8.93
C GLY A 64 0.72 -2.00 -8.47
N VAL A 65 -0.13 -1.62 -9.42
CA VAL A 65 -1.58 -1.54 -9.22
C VAL A 65 -2.26 -2.46 -10.21
N LYS A 66 -3.13 -3.33 -9.72
CA LYS A 66 -4.07 -4.12 -10.51
C LYS A 66 -5.49 -3.72 -10.18
N VAL A 67 -6.29 -3.47 -11.22
CA VAL A 67 -7.70 -3.12 -11.05
C VAL A 67 -8.57 -4.37 -11.21
N SER A 68 -9.26 -4.75 -10.14
CA SER A 68 -10.34 -5.74 -10.15
C SER A 68 -11.69 -5.03 -10.24
N GLY A 69 -12.21 -4.93 -11.46
CA GLY A 69 -13.48 -4.25 -11.74
C GLY A 69 -13.78 -4.21 -13.24
N ASN A 70 -15.02 -3.95 -13.63
CA ASN A 70 -15.42 -3.92 -15.04
C ASN A 70 -15.35 -2.51 -15.67
N THR A 71 -14.94 -1.51 -14.89
CA THR A 71 -14.94 -0.11 -15.31
C THR A 71 -13.53 0.43 -15.36
N ALA A 72 -13.25 1.33 -16.30
CA ALA A 72 -11.98 2.04 -16.37
C ALA A 72 -11.82 2.94 -15.14
N CYS A 73 -10.63 2.96 -14.55
CA CYS A 73 -10.34 3.67 -13.30
C CYS A 73 -9.07 4.50 -13.40
N TYR A 74 -9.08 5.69 -12.80
CA TYR A 74 -7.86 6.43 -12.47
C TYR A 74 -7.23 5.80 -11.23
N VAL A 75 -5.90 5.72 -11.19
CA VAL A 75 -5.16 5.09 -10.10
C VAL A 75 -4.06 6.00 -9.56
N ARG A 76 -3.84 5.93 -8.25
CA ARG A 76 -2.68 6.53 -7.59
C ARG A 76 -2.03 5.56 -6.62
N ILE A 77 -0.73 5.71 -6.42
CA ILE A 77 0.05 4.88 -5.51
C ILE A 77 1.06 5.73 -4.75
N ARG A 78 1.33 5.38 -3.50
CA ARG A 78 2.37 5.96 -2.66
C ARG A 78 3.16 4.82 -2.03
N VAL A 79 4.49 4.89 -2.12
CA VAL A 79 5.42 3.92 -1.55
C VAL A 79 6.40 4.68 -0.66
N ASP A 80 6.28 4.48 0.66
CA ASP A 80 7.13 5.14 1.65
C ASP A 80 8.29 4.20 2.01
N VAL A 81 9.42 4.33 1.32
CA VAL A 81 10.62 3.52 1.63
C VAL A 81 11.37 4.14 2.81
N PRO A 82 11.58 3.42 3.93
CA PRO A 82 12.41 3.88 5.03
C PRO A 82 13.83 4.27 4.57
N THR A 83 14.32 5.43 5.01
CA THR A 83 15.69 5.89 4.73
C THR A 83 16.69 5.42 5.78
N VAL A 84 16.48 4.22 6.33
CA VAL A 84 17.38 3.63 7.31
C VAL A 84 18.69 3.28 6.61
N SER A 85 19.81 3.66 7.22
CA SER A 85 21.14 3.44 6.68
C SER A 85 22.18 3.23 7.78
N TYR A 86 23.29 2.60 7.41
CA TYR A 86 24.49 2.53 8.26
C TYR A 86 25.74 2.74 7.40
N GLU A 87 26.82 3.20 8.02
CA GLU A 87 28.13 3.35 7.38
C GLU A 87 29.03 2.21 7.88
N ASP A 88 29.69 1.51 6.96
CA ASP A 88 30.64 0.44 7.29
C ASP A 88 32.00 0.98 7.75
N ALA A 89 32.94 0.09 8.08
CA ALA A 89 34.28 0.48 8.56
C ALA A 89 35.13 1.14 7.45
N GLU A 90 34.77 0.93 6.19
CA GLU A 90 35.39 1.46 4.99
C GLU A 90 34.80 2.82 4.57
N GLY A 91 33.72 3.26 5.23
CA GLY A 91 33.03 4.53 4.97
C GLY A 91 31.95 4.45 3.89
N ASN A 92 31.52 3.25 3.49
CA ASN A 92 30.43 3.07 2.52
C ASN A 92 29.08 3.13 3.24
N LEU A 93 28.16 3.88 2.66
CA LEU A 93 26.79 3.99 3.15
C LEU A 93 25.92 2.90 2.55
N HIS A 94 25.34 2.08 3.41
CA HIS A 94 24.43 0.99 3.06
C HIS A 94 22.98 1.40 3.38
N GLN A 95 22.07 1.16 2.44
CA GLN A 95 20.65 1.51 2.55
C GLN A 95 19.81 0.70 1.55
N ALA A 96 18.48 0.84 1.59
CA ALA A 96 17.63 0.17 0.63
C ALA A 96 17.95 0.60 -0.81
N MET A 97 17.95 -0.37 -1.71
CA MET A 97 18.14 -0.22 -3.15
C MET A 97 16.81 -0.43 -3.86
N ILE A 98 16.49 0.45 -4.80
CA ILE A 98 15.20 0.50 -5.48
C ILE A 98 15.45 0.43 -6.97
N LYS A 99 14.86 -0.56 -7.63
CA LYS A 99 14.89 -0.72 -9.07
C LYS A 99 13.63 -0.15 -9.68
N LEU A 100 13.79 0.90 -10.49
CA LEU A 100 12.69 1.50 -11.23
C LEU A 100 12.57 0.93 -12.65
N PRO A 101 11.34 0.79 -13.17
CA PRO A 101 11.14 0.31 -14.53
C PRO A 101 11.76 1.23 -15.57
N GLY A 102 12.46 0.63 -16.53
CA GLY A 102 13.12 1.34 -17.62
C GLY A 102 14.35 2.18 -17.22
N VAL A 103 14.83 2.04 -15.99
CA VAL A 103 16.08 2.68 -15.51
C VAL A 103 17.14 1.61 -15.32
N ASP A 104 18.31 1.75 -15.94
CA ASP A 104 19.37 0.72 -15.90
C ASP A 104 19.95 0.51 -14.51
N ASN A 105 20.09 1.58 -13.72
CA ASN A 105 20.69 1.53 -12.38
C ASN A 105 19.63 1.59 -11.28
N GLU A 106 19.93 0.95 -10.16
CA GLU A 106 19.17 1.10 -8.92
C GLU A 106 19.43 2.47 -8.29
N ILE A 107 18.42 2.97 -7.59
CA ILE A 107 18.51 4.20 -6.80
C ILE A 107 18.40 3.86 -5.32
N THR A 108 18.98 4.70 -4.48
CA THR A 108 18.95 4.47 -3.04
C THR A 108 17.68 5.04 -2.39
N ALA A 109 17.33 4.57 -1.18
CA ALA A 109 16.24 5.13 -0.39
C ALA A 109 16.35 6.66 -0.16
N SER A 110 17.58 7.17 0.01
CA SER A 110 17.84 8.61 0.13
C SER A 110 17.49 9.38 -1.15
N VAL A 111 17.77 8.81 -2.32
CA VAL A 111 17.38 9.39 -3.62
C VAL A 111 15.87 9.32 -3.78
N TRP A 112 15.25 8.17 -3.46
CA TRP A 112 13.80 7.96 -3.56
C TRP A 112 12.98 9.01 -2.81
N LYS A 113 13.40 9.35 -1.59
CA LYS A 113 12.72 10.37 -0.76
C LYS A 113 12.45 11.67 -1.52
N ASN A 114 13.41 12.08 -2.36
CA ASN A 114 13.35 13.33 -3.13
C ASN A 114 13.16 13.09 -4.63
N TYR A 115 12.82 11.87 -5.04
CA TYR A 115 12.63 11.52 -6.44
C TYR A 115 11.33 12.16 -6.96
N ASP A 116 11.44 13.01 -7.98
CA ASP A 116 10.31 13.66 -8.66
C ASP A 116 10.17 13.30 -10.13
N GLN A 117 11.16 12.60 -10.69
CA GLN A 117 11.23 12.36 -12.13
C GLN A 117 10.14 11.40 -12.56
N ALA A 118 9.54 11.66 -13.72
CA ALA A 118 8.50 10.79 -14.28
C ALA A 118 9.04 9.38 -14.56
N ILE A 119 8.37 8.37 -14.01
CA ILE A 119 8.70 6.95 -14.18
C ILE A 119 7.97 6.44 -15.42
N ARG A 120 8.72 5.93 -16.40
CA ARG A 120 8.18 5.48 -17.69
C ARG A 120 8.22 3.97 -17.77
N VAL A 121 7.06 3.38 -18.03
CA VAL A 121 6.89 1.93 -18.06
C VAL A 121 6.36 1.53 -19.43
N SER A 122 6.92 0.48 -20.01
CA SER A 122 6.39 -0.13 -21.23
C SER A 122 5.91 -1.52 -20.90
N GLN A 123 4.59 -1.71 -20.85
CA GLN A 123 3.97 -2.99 -20.52
C GLN A 123 2.98 -3.38 -21.60
N ASP A 124 3.07 -4.62 -22.10
CA ASP A 124 2.25 -5.15 -23.19
C ASP A 124 2.23 -4.26 -24.45
N GLY A 125 3.37 -3.62 -24.75
CA GLY A 125 3.53 -2.70 -25.88
C GLY A 125 2.84 -1.34 -25.68
N LYS A 126 2.27 -1.07 -24.51
CA LYS A 126 1.64 0.21 -24.15
C LYS A 126 2.59 1.05 -23.27
N PRO A 127 2.83 2.33 -23.60
CA PRO A 127 3.58 3.22 -22.73
C PRO A 127 2.67 3.76 -21.61
N PHE A 128 3.18 3.70 -20.39
CA PHE A 128 2.60 4.24 -19.17
C PHE A 128 3.59 5.21 -18.52
N VAL A 129 3.07 6.22 -17.84
CA VAL A 129 3.88 7.22 -17.14
C VAL A 129 3.27 7.46 -15.77
N TRP A 130 4.11 7.37 -14.73
CA TRP A 130 3.79 7.79 -13.39
C TRP A 130 4.45 9.13 -13.10
N GLU A 131 3.70 10.06 -12.52
CA GLU A 131 4.22 11.35 -12.05
C GLU A 131 3.78 11.62 -10.62
N LYS A 132 4.70 12.12 -9.81
CA LYS A 132 4.44 12.53 -8.44
C LYS A 132 3.72 13.87 -8.42
N LYS A 133 2.71 14.01 -7.56
CA LYS A 133 2.04 15.28 -7.28
C LYS A 133 2.31 15.72 -5.83
N ASP A 134 1.88 16.92 -5.48
CA ASP A 134 2.21 17.58 -4.21
C ASP A 134 1.65 16.89 -2.96
N ASP A 135 0.65 16.01 -3.13
CA ASP A 135 0.09 15.19 -2.05
C ASP A 135 0.93 13.95 -1.70
N GLY A 136 2.07 13.77 -2.38
CA GLY A 136 3.00 12.66 -2.18
C GLY A 136 2.60 11.37 -2.89
N PHE A 137 1.50 11.36 -3.64
CA PHE A 137 1.09 10.23 -4.47
C PHE A 137 1.65 10.34 -5.88
N TRP A 138 1.85 9.17 -6.49
CA TRP A 138 2.17 8.99 -7.89
C TRP A 138 0.91 8.64 -8.66
N TYR A 139 0.69 9.34 -9.78
CA TYR A 139 -0.51 9.23 -10.59
C TYR A 139 -0.17 8.61 -11.94
N LEU A 140 -0.98 7.63 -12.35
CA LEU A 140 -0.83 7.02 -13.68
C LEU A 140 -1.47 7.88 -14.75
N ASN A 141 -0.79 8.05 -15.88
CA ASN A 141 -1.26 8.89 -16.98
C ASN A 141 -2.45 8.29 -17.78
N LYS A 142 -2.82 7.04 -17.52
CA LYS A 142 -3.88 6.32 -18.23
C LYS A 142 -4.79 5.63 -17.23
N THR A 143 -6.05 5.49 -17.61
CA THR A 143 -7.00 4.66 -16.86
C THR A 143 -6.67 3.19 -17.06
N LEU A 144 -6.86 2.39 -16.01
CA LEU A 144 -6.75 0.93 -16.06
C LEU A 144 -8.12 0.29 -16.18
N SER A 145 -8.22 -0.70 -17.07
CA SER A 145 -9.40 -1.54 -17.26
C SER A 145 -9.27 -2.85 -16.48
N SER A 146 -10.33 -3.67 -16.50
CA SER A 146 -10.37 -4.96 -15.80
C SER A 146 -9.15 -5.84 -16.09
N ASN A 147 -8.48 -6.30 -15.03
CA ASN A 147 -7.31 -7.17 -15.08
C ASN A 147 -6.08 -6.56 -15.77
N GLU A 148 -6.04 -5.24 -15.99
CA GLU A 148 -4.79 -4.56 -16.31
C GLU A 148 -3.99 -4.33 -15.03
N THR A 149 -2.73 -4.78 -15.05
CA THR A 149 -1.72 -4.47 -14.03
C THR A 149 -0.75 -3.46 -14.64
N VAL A 150 -0.30 -2.47 -13.88
CA VAL A 150 0.85 -1.64 -14.29
C VAL A 150 1.86 -1.58 -13.16
N THR A 151 3.10 -1.94 -13.49
CA THR A 151 4.24 -1.88 -12.57
C THR A 151 4.58 -0.42 -12.23
N PHE A 152 4.92 -0.16 -10.98
CA PHE A 152 5.38 1.13 -10.49
C PHE A 152 6.86 1.08 -10.07
N ILE A 153 7.22 0.09 -9.25
CA ILE A 153 8.61 -0.22 -8.83
C ILE A 153 8.87 -1.69 -9.13
N GLU A 154 10.00 -2.00 -9.77
CA GLU A 154 10.37 -3.40 -10.11
C GLU A 154 10.77 -4.16 -8.84
N SER A 155 11.65 -3.56 -8.03
CA SER A 155 12.04 -4.15 -6.74
C SER A 155 12.51 -3.11 -5.73
N ILE A 156 12.39 -3.46 -4.47
CA ILE A 156 13.04 -2.80 -3.33
C ILE A 156 13.78 -3.90 -2.57
N SER A 157 15.11 -3.78 -2.49
CA SER A 157 15.97 -4.69 -1.76
C SER A 157 16.62 -4.02 -0.57
N TYR A 158 16.75 -4.78 0.51
CA TYR A 158 17.52 -4.43 1.69
C TYR A 158 18.80 -5.26 1.81
N ASP A 159 19.22 -5.96 0.76
CA ASP A 159 20.39 -6.86 0.83
C ASP A 159 21.66 -6.13 1.28
N ASP A 160 21.86 -4.90 0.84
CA ASP A 160 22.99 -4.06 1.24
C ASP A 160 22.93 -3.65 2.73
N LEU A 161 21.75 -3.69 3.36
CA LEU A 161 21.63 -3.44 4.80
C LEU A 161 22.11 -4.62 5.67
N PHE A 162 22.22 -5.83 5.12
CA PHE A 162 22.63 -6.99 5.89
C PHE A 162 24.15 -7.15 5.91
N THR A 163 24.68 -7.41 7.10
CA THR A 163 26.03 -7.95 7.28
C THR A 163 25.96 -9.47 7.27
N VAL A 164 27.00 -10.12 6.74
CA VAL A 164 27.11 -11.58 6.67
C VAL A 164 28.29 -12.03 7.53
N ASP A 165 28.06 -12.93 8.48
CA ASP A 165 29.13 -13.51 9.30
C ASP A 165 29.93 -14.60 8.53
N GLU A 166 30.99 -15.13 9.16
CA GLU A 166 31.85 -16.16 8.56
C GLU A 166 31.09 -17.47 8.23
N ASP A 167 29.95 -17.71 8.89
CA ASP A 167 29.09 -18.87 8.70
C ASP A 167 27.97 -18.62 7.65
N GLY A 168 27.89 -17.42 7.09
CA GLY A 168 26.91 -17.03 6.08
C GLY A 168 25.58 -16.51 6.62
N ASN A 169 25.46 -16.24 7.92
CA ASN A 169 24.23 -15.72 8.51
C ASN A 169 24.10 -14.22 8.28
N LYS A 170 22.94 -13.79 7.77
CA LYS A 170 22.60 -12.37 7.59
C LYS A 170 22.12 -11.76 8.91
N SER A 171 22.67 -10.61 9.29
CA SER A 171 22.21 -9.82 10.45
C SER A 171 22.25 -8.32 10.16
N LEU A 172 21.33 -7.57 10.76
CA LEU A 172 21.27 -6.11 10.62
C LEU A 172 22.26 -5.46 11.61
N PRO A 173 23.05 -4.48 11.17
CA PRO A 173 24.04 -3.83 12.02
C PRO A 173 23.41 -2.78 12.95
N GLY A 174 24.07 -2.59 14.10
CA GLY A 174 23.74 -1.55 15.07
C GLY A 174 22.37 -1.75 15.72
N ASN A 175 21.58 -0.67 15.78
CA ASN A 175 20.23 -0.66 16.36
C ASN A 175 19.13 -0.75 15.29
N ILE A 176 19.45 -1.17 14.06
CA ILE A 176 18.46 -1.33 13.00
C ILE A 176 17.69 -2.62 13.26
N THR A 177 16.37 -2.50 13.43
CA THR A 177 15.48 -3.62 13.66
C THR A 177 14.59 -3.86 12.43
N LEU A 178 14.10 -5.08 12.27
CA LEU A 178 13.31 -5.48 11.08
C LEU A 178 12.03 -4.65 10.90
N ASP A 179 11.41 -4.21 12.00
CA ASP A 179 10.22 -3.35 11.98
C ASP A 179 10.50 -1.97 11.38
N MET A 180 11.73 -1.46 11.49
CA MET A 180 12.13 -0.20 10.85
C MET A 180 12.24 -0.31 9.32
N LEU A 181 12.22 -1.52 8.78
CA LEU A 181 12.36 -1.81 7.34
C LEU A 181 11.00 -2.08 6.67
N SER A 182 9.90 -1.93 7.41
CA SER A 182 8.56 -2.03 6.81
C SER A 182 8.36 -0.92 5.77
N ILE A 183 7.88 -1.29 4.58
CA ILE A 183 7.57 -0.35 3.49
C ILE A 183 6.04 -0.23 3.38
N PRO A 184 5.44 0.88 3.84
CA PRO A 184 4.04 1.17 3.60
C PRO A 184 3.79 1.47 2.11
N ILE A 185 2.76 0.83 1.54
CA ILE A 185 2.36 1.03 0.14
C ILE A 185 0.86 1.33 0.07
N THR A 186 0.46 2.58 -0.11
CA THR A 186 -0.96 2.95 -0.25
C THR A 186 -1.33 3.07 -1.73
N SER A 187 -2.35 2.35 -2.17
CA SER A 187 -2.88 2.43 -3.54
C SER A 187 -4.38 2.69 -3.52
N GLU A 188 -4.85 3.52 -4.46
CA GLU A 188 -6.24 3.93 -4.54
C GLU A 188 -6.70 4.10 -5.99
N ALA A 189 -8.00 3.91 -6.22
CA ALA A 189 -8.64 3.99 -7.52
C ALA A 189 -9.95 4.75 -7.43
N VAL A 190 -10.24 5.45 -8.51
CA VAL A 190 -11.47 6.19 -8.70
C VAL A 190 -12.04 5.85 -10.08
N GLN A 191 -13.32 5.52 -10.14
CA GLN A 191 -14.01 5.20 -11.40
C GLN A 191 -13.88 6.37 -12.37
N ALA A 192 -13.44 6.14 -13.60
CA ALA A 192 -13.27 7.21 -14.57
C ALA A 192 -14.61 7.72 -15.15
N GLU A 193 -15.64 6.87 -15.11
CA GLU A 193 -16.96 7.21 -15.62
C GLU A 193 -17.63 8.31 -14.79
N ASN A 194 -18.24 9.29 -15.47
CA ASN A 194 -19.00 10.39 -14.88
C ASN A 194 -18.20 11.32 -13.94
N ILE A 195 -16.86 11.31 -13.99
CA ILE A 195 -16.04 12.27 -13.26
C ILE A 195 -15.68 13.45 -14.17
N PRO A 196 -16.05 14.69 -13.77
CA PRO A 196 -15.78 15.87 -14.56
C PRO A 196 -14.32 16.31 -14.40
N VAL A 197 -13.43 15.75 -15.21
CA VAL A 197 -12.01 16.16 -15.28
C VAL A 197 -11.76 17.29 -16.30
N GLY A 198 -12.81 17.84 -16.93
CA GLY A 198 -12.69 18.90 -17.92
C GLY A 198 -11.85 18.49 -19.15
N ASP A 199 -11.01 19.42 -19.62
CA ASP A 199 -10.09 19.20 -20.77
C ASP A 199 -8.73 18.60 -20.35
N MET A 200 -8.58 18.20 -19.08
CA MET A 200 -7.33 17.64 -18.57
C MET A 200 -7.08 16.26 -19.16
N SER A 201 -5.80 15.90 -19.29
CA SER A 201 -5.38 14.58 -19.77
C SER A 201 -4.19 14.07 -18.96
N GLY A 202 -3.85 12.79 -19.13
CA GLY A 202 -2.69 12.22 -18.47
C GLY A 202 -2.83 12.17 -16.95
N THR A 203 -1.74 12.47 -16.26
CA THR A 203 -1.63 12.47 -14.79
C THR A 203 -2.43 13.60 -14.16
N ASP A 204 -2.65 14.72 -14.86
CA ASP A 204 -3.45 15.85 -14.38
C ASP A 204 -4.95 15.49 -14.34
N ALA A 205 -5.44 14.74 -15.33
CA ALA A 205 -6.81 14.21 -15.30
C ALA A 205 -7.02 13.27 -14.11
N ALA A 206 -6.04 12.37 -13.87
CA ALA A 206 -6.09 11.49 -12.72
C ALA A 206 -6.08 12.28 -11.41
N TYR A 207 -5.18 13.26 -11.26
CA TYR A 207 -5.12 14.12 -10.07
C TYR A 207 -6.45 14.82 -9.81
N ALA A 208 -7.02 15.46 -10.84
CA ALA A 208 -8.31 16.14 -10.73
C ALA A 208 -9.46 15.21 -10.34
N ALA A 209 -9.48 13.97 -10.85
CA ALA A 209 -10.51 12.98 -10.49
C ALA A 209 -10.50 12.67 -8.99
N PHE A 210 -9.30 12.50 -8.40
CA PHE A 210 -9.17 12.28 -6.95
C PHE A 210 -9.56 13.52 -6.13
N GLN A 211 -9.22 14.73 -6.59
CA GLN A 211 -9.64 15.97 -5.93
C GLN A 211 -11.17 16.12 -5.94
N TYR A 212 -11.81 15.79 -7.07
CA TYR A 212 -13.28 15.83 -7.18
C TYR A 212 -13.96 14.89 -6.20
N VAL A 213 -13.50 13.63 -6.11
CA VAL A 213 -14.08 12.65 -5.18
C VAL A 213 -13.84 13.06 -3.72
N ALA A 214 -12.65 13.56 -3.38
CA ALA A 214 -12.35 14.04 -2.04
C ALA A 214 -13.29 15.19 -1.62
N GLN A 215 -13.53 16.16 -2.51
CA GLN A 215 -14.46 17.26 -2.25
C GLN A 215 -15.90 16.77 -2.11
N ALA A 216 -16.36 15.90 -3.02
CA ALA A 216 -17.72 15.37 -2.99
C ALA A 216 -18.01 14.57 -1.70
N SER A 217 -17.01 13.84 -1.18
CA SER A 217 -17.11 13.16 0.11
C SER A 217 -17.23 14.16 1.27
N ALA A 218 -16.40 15.21 1.29
CA ALA A 218 -16.43 16.24 2.34
C ALA A 218 -17.78 16.98 2.39
N ASP A 219 -18.37 17.29 1.22
CA ASP A 219 -19.67 17.99 1.14
C ASP A 219 -20.85 17.10 1.59
N SER A 220 -20.69 15.77 1.60
CA SER A 220 -21.74 14.84 2.03
C SER A 220 -21.81 14.62 3.54
N GLU A 221 -20.77 15.02 4.27
CA GLU A 221 -20.67 14.90 5.73
C GLU A 221 -21.06 16.18 6.49
N GLY A 222 -21.34 17.28 5.79
CA GLY A 222 -21.79 18.58 6.34
C GLY A 222 -23.30 18.81 6.26
#